data_AF-A0A024WYL9-F1
#
_entry.id   AF-A0A024WYL9-F1
#
_cell.length_a   1.000
_cell.length_b   1.000
_cell.length_c   1.000
_cell.angle_alpha   90.00
_cell.angle_beta   90.00
_cell.angle_gamma   90.00
#
_symmetry.space_group_name_H-M   'P 1'
#
loop_
_entity.id
_entity.type
_entity.pdbx_description
1 polymer ?
#
loop_
_entity_poly.entity_id
_entity_poly.type
_entity_poly.pdbx_seq_one_letter_code
_entity_poly.pdbx_strand_id
1 'polypeptide(L)'
;MFLAVVSIFGHFSKTLVLFLIPQFLNFFISLPQLFHIIPCPRHRLPIINYKTNKLMYSHNYTLINLILYLFGPLSEYHLVLILLTFQFLTCSFGLFLRYYI
;
A
#
# COMPACT_ATOMS: atom_id res chain seq x y z
N MET A 1 9.77 13.12 -2.36
CA MET A 1 10.88 13.93 -2.91
C MET A 1 12.24 13.34 -2.55
N PHE A 2 12.57 13.19 -1.26
CA PHE A 2 13.87 12.66 -0.81
C PHE A 2 14.29 11.35 -1.49
N LEU A 3 13.45 10.30 -1.40
CA LEU A 3 13.73 8.99 -2.00
C LEU A 3 14.02 9.07 -3.51
N ALA A 4 13.22 9.85 -4.25
CA ALA A 4 13.41 10.06 -5.69
C ALA A 4 14.77 10.74 -5.98
N VAL A 5 15.09 11.83 -5.29
CA VAL A 5 16.35 12.57 -5.44
C VAL A 5 17.56 11.67 -5.21
N VAL A 6 17.61 10.96 -4.07
CA VAL A 6 18.76 10.09 -3.76
C VAL A 6 18.89 8.96 -4.79
N SER A 7 17.77 8.39 -5.26
CA SER A 7 17.82 7.29 -6.25
C SER A 7 18.22 7.71 -7.66
N ILE A 8 17.88 8.95 -8.06
CA ILE A 8 18.26 9.50 -9.36
C ILE A 8 19.75 9.84 -9.35
N PHE A 9 20.22 10.58 -8.34
CA PHE A 9 21.65 10.92 -8.22
C PHE A 9 22.53 9.71 -7.97
N GLY A 10 22.03 8.71 -7.23
CA GLY A 10 22.75 7.45 -7.01
C GLY A 10 22.61 6.44 -8.15
N HIS A 11 21.92 6.76 -9.25
CA HIS A 11 21.69 5.87 -10.39
C HIS A 11 21.08 4.50 -10.04
N PHE A 12 20.31 4.42 -8.95
CA PHE A 12 19.68 3.17 -8.48
C PHE A 12 18.15 3.20 -8.53
N SER A 13 17.59 4.06 -9.39
CA SER A 13 16.14 4.24 -9.59
C SER A 13 15.38 2.93 -9.82
N LYS A 14 15.95 1.99 -10.59
CA LYS A 14 15.35 0.66 -10.82
C LYS A 14 15.18 -0.15 -9.53
N THR A 15 16.18 -0.13 -8.65
CA THR A 15 16.11 -0.84 -7.36
C THR A 15 15.15 -0.17 -6.38
N LEU A 16 15.05 1.17 -6.44
CA LEU A 16 14.09 1.89 -5.62
C LEU A 16 12.64 1.56 -6.01
N VAL A 17 12.36 1.38 -7.30
CA VAL A 17 11.04 0.95 -7.76
C VAL A 17 10.66 -0.43 -7.20
N LEU A 18 11.62 -1.36 -7.09
CA LEU A 18 11.40 -2.67 -6.46
C LEU A 18 11.06 -2.55 -4.96
N PHE A 19 11.63 -1.58 -4.25
CA PHE A 19 11.27 -1.34 -2.84
C PHE A 19 9.90 -0.68 -2.69
N LEU A 20 9.43 0.01 -3.74
CA LEU A 20 8.14 0.71 -3.75
C LEU A 20 6.97 -0.14 -4.28
N ILE A 21 7.14 -1.46 -4.38
CA ILE A 21 6.10 -2.38 -4.90
C ILE A 21 4.75 -2.18 -4.19
N PRO A 22 4.65 -2.14 -2.84
CA PRO A 22 3.36 -1.93 -2.17
C PRO A 22 2.69 -0.59 -2.52
N GLN A 23 3.48 0.46 -2.70
CA GLN A 23 3.02 1.79 -3.08
C GLN A 23 2.50 1.78 -4.52
N PHE A 24 3.22 1.12 -5.44
CA PHE A 24 2.77 0.95 -6.82
C PHE A 24 1.51 0.10 -6.90
N LEU A 25 1.40 -1.00 -6.14
CA LEU A 25 0.19 -1.81 -6.09
C LEU A 25 -1.01 -0.99 -5.60
N ASN A 26 -0.86 -0.23 -4.52
CA ASN A 26 -1.92 0.65 -4.06
C ASN A 26 -2.30 1.72 -5.12
N PHE A 27 -1.32 2.27 -5.84
CA PHE A 27 -1.55 3.22 -6.92
C PHE A 27 -2.34 2.60 -8.07
N PHE A 28 -1.94 1.42 -8.56
CA PHE A 28 -2.64 0.71 -9.64
C PHE A 28 -4.07 0.34 -9.26
N ILE A 29 -4.29 -0.18 -8.05
CA ILE A 29 -5.63 -0.46 -7.53
C ILE A 29 -6.46 0.83 -7.47
N SER A 30 -5.84 1.96 -7.11
CA SER A 30 -6.52 3.26 -7.00
C SER A 30 -6.81 3.93 -8.34
N LEU A 31 -6.25 3.47 -9.47
CA LEU A 31 -6.36 4.17 -10.76
C LEU A 31 -7.79 4.45 -11.23
N PRO A 32 -8.75 3.51 -11.14
CA PRO A 32 -10.12 3.78 -11.58
C PRO A 32 -10.78 4.93 -10.82
N GLN A 33 -10.46 5.09 -9.52
CA GLN A 33 -10.93 6.21 -8.71
C GLN A 33 -10.15 7.50 -9.03
N LEU A 34 -8.82 7.42 -9.22
CA LEU A 34 -7.98 8.58 -9.55
C LEU A 34 -8.35 9.22 -10.90
N PHE A 35 -8.66 8.39 -11.91
CA PHE A 35 -9.10 8.86 -13.23
C PHE A 35 -10.59 9.20 -13.28
N HIS A 36 -11.30 9.16 -12.14
CA HIS A 36 -12.74 9.48 -12.05
C HIS A 36 -13.64 8.61 -12.96
N ILE A 37 -13.16 7.42 -13.35
CA ILE A 37 -14.00 6.39 -14.00
C ILE A 37 -15.06 5.90 -13.00
N ILE A 38 -14.68 5.85 -11.73
CA ILE A 38 -15.53 5.56 -10.57
C ILE A 38 -15.53 6.81 -9.67
N PRO A 39 -16.64 7.17 -9.00
CA PRO A 39 -16.66 8.30 -8.07
C PRO A 39 -15.56 8.17 -7.02
N CYS A 40 -14.73 9.21 -6.91
CA CYS A 40 -13.64 9.28 -5.94
C CYS A 40 -14.08 10.10 -4.72
N PRO A 41 -14.38 9.46 -3.58
CA PRO A 41 -14.71 10.21 -2.37
C PRO A 41 -13.46 10.93 -1.85
N ARG A 42 -13.68 12.07 -1.19
CA ARG A 42 -12.59 12.87 -0.60
C ARG A 42 -11.75 12.10 0.41
N HIS A 43 -12.37 11.20 1.19
CA HIS A 43 -11.71 10.33 2.15
C HIS A 43 -11.92 8.87 1.75
N ARG A 44 -10.82 8.16 1.46
CA ARG A 44 -10.82 6.75 1.02
C ARG A 44 -10.42 5.76 2.14
N LEU A 45 -10.52 6.21 3.39
CA LEU A 45 -10.16 5.45 4.57
C LEU A 45 -11.23 4.39 4.89
N PRO A 46 -10.87 3.32 5.60
CA PRO A 46 -11.83 2.37 6.13
C PRO A 46 -12.70 3.01 7.23
N ILE A 47 -13.88 2.43 7.46
CA ILE A 47 -14.86 2.95 8.42
C ILE A 47 -14.60 2.34 9.79
N ILE A 48 -14.64 3.14 10.84
CA ILE A 48 -14.47 2.64 12.22
C ILE A 48 -15.83 2.18 12.75
N ASN A 49 -15.90 0.94 13.25
CA ASN A 49 -17.03 0.47 14.03
C ASN A 49 -16.77 0.73 15.52
N TYR A 50 -17.46 1.72 16.09
CA TYR A 50 -17.32 2.13 17.50
C TYR A 50 -17.69 1.03 18.51
N LYS A 51 -18.51 0.05 18.13
CA LYS A 51 -18.88 -1.06 19.03
C LYS A 51 -17.75 -2.05 19.21
N THR A 52 -17.00 -2.31 18.14
CA THR A 52 -15.93 -3.32 18.13
C THR A 52 -14.52 -2.72 18.10
N ASN A 53 -14.40 -1.39 17.95
CA ASN A 53 -13.14 -0.67 17.72
C ASN A 53 -12.28 -1.31 16.61
N LYS A 54 -12.93 -1.71 15.52
CA LYS A 54 -12.30 -2.32 14.35
C LYS A 54 -12.60 -1.51 13.10
N LEU A 55 -11.66 -1.53 12.17
CA LEU A 55 -11.78 -0.96 10.84
C LEU A 55 -12.56 -1.93 9.95
N MET A 56 -13.56 -1.39 9.27
CA MET A 56 -14.42 -2.08 8.31
C MET A 56 -14.13 -1.57 6.90
N TYR A 57 -14.31 -2.49 5.95
CA TYR A 57 -14.17 -2.20 4.53
C TYR A 57 -15.18 -1.12 4.07
N SER A 58 -14.69 -0.10 3.34
CA SER A 58 -15.49 1.04 2.87
C SER A 58 -15.74 1.05 1.35
N HIS A 59 -15.59 -0.10 0.67
CA HIS A 59 -15.75 -0.21 -0.79
C HIS A 59 -14.84 0.69 -1.64
N ASN A 60 -13.81 1.27 -1.03
CA ASN A 60 -12.83 2.10 -1.71
C ASN A 60 -11.69 1.27 -2.30
N TYR A 61 -11.26 1.62 -3.51
CA TYR A 61 -10.17 0.95 -4.21
C TYR A 61 -8.81 1.40 -3.66
N THR A 62 -8.40 0.79 -2.55
CA THR A 62 -7.10 1.01 -1.91
C THR A 62 -6.60 -0.32 -1.36
N LEU A 63 -5.28 -0.46 -1.23
CA LEU A 63 -4.65 -1.67 -0.70
C LEU A 63 -5.08 -1.95 0.75
N ILE A 64 -5.34 -0.89 1.54
CA ILE A 64 -5.91 -0.99 2.89
C ILE A 64 -7.28 -1.68 2.86
N ASN A 65 -8.19 -1.18 2.03
CA ASN A 65 -9.54 -1.73 1.94
C ASN A 65 -9.52 -3.14 1.32
N LEU A 66 -8.59 -3.44 0.41
CA LEU A 66 -8.39 -4.79 -0.11
C LEU A 66 -7.97 -5.77 0.99
N ILE A 67 -7.06 -5.38 1.89
CA ILE A 67 -6.67 -6.21 3.04
C ILE A 67 -7.85 -6.44 3.98
N LEU A 68 -8.64 -5.40 4.27
CA LEU A 68 -9.86 -5.54 5.08
C LEU A 68 -10.94 -6.37 4.42
N TYR A 69 -11.00 -6.39 3.09
CA TYR A 69 -11.89 -7.27 2.34
C TYR A 69 -11.44 -8.74 2.42
N LEU A 70 -10.13 -9.00 2.35
CA LEU A 70 -9.58 -10.36 2.40
C LEU A 70 -9.55 -10.97 3.82
N PHE A 71 -9.14 -10.19 4.82
CA PHE A 71 -8.96 -10.65 6.20
C PHE A 71 -10.14 -10.30 7.12
N GLY A 72 -11.09 -9.51 6.64
CA GLY A 72 -12.22 -9.02 7.42
C GLY A 72 -11.88 -7.82 8.31
N PRO A 73 -12.73 -7.49 9.29
CA PRO A 73 -12.56 -6.32 10.14
C PRO A 73 -11.39 -6.50 11.10
N LEU A 74 -10.37 -5.66 10.93
CA LEU A 74 -9.12 -5.68 11.72
C LEU A 74 -9.03 -4.44 12.60
N SER A 75 -8.26 -4.50 13.69
CA SER A 75 -7.88 -3.27 14.40
C SER A 75 -6.84 -2.50 13.59
N GLU A 76 -6.77 -1.19 13.81
CA GLU A 76 -5.79 -0.32 13.16
C GLU A 76 -4.35 -0.82 13.35
N TYR A 77 -4.01 -1.24 14.56
CA TYR A 77 -2.69 -1.80 14.87
C TYR A 77 -2.36 -3.04 14.02
N HIS A 78 -3.28 -4.01 13.94
CA HIS A 78 -3.05 -5.24 13.17
C HIS A 78 -2.97 -4.96 11.68
N LEU A 79 -3.82 -4.05 11.18
CA LEU A 79 -3.80 -3.65 9.78
C LEU A 79 -2.44 -3.02 9.41
N VAL A 80 -1.93 -2.10 10.25
CA VAL A 80 -0.62 -1.48 10.04
C VAL A 80 0.50 -2.52 10.12
N LEU A 81 0.42 -3.45 11.06
CA LEU A 81 1.40 -4.53 11.17
C LEU A 81 1.44 -5.37 9.88
N ILE A 82 0.28 -5.75 9.33
CA ILE A 82 0.17 -6.51 8.07
C ILE A 82 0.76 -5.70 6.89
N LEU A 83 0.49 -4.40 6.83
CA LEU A 83 1.04 -3.53 5.79
C LEU A 83 2.56 -3.41 5.88
N LEU A 84 3.10 -3.27 7.09
CA LEU A 84 4.53 -3.16 7.33
C LEU A 84 5.24 -4.48 7.08
N THR A 85 4.66 -5.63 7.44
CA THR A 85 5.23 -6.93 7.12
C THR A 85 5.23 -7.16 5.61
N PHE A 86 4.16 -6.78 4.90
CA PHE A 86 4.14 -6.82 3.44
C PHE A 86 5.23 -5.92 2.84
N GLN A 87 5.40 -4.70 3.35
CA GLN A 87 6.47 -3.80 2.92
C GLN A 87 7.86 -4.39 3.16
N PHE A 88 8.09 -4.94 4.35
CA PHE A 88 9.36 -5.56 4.68
C PHE A 88 9.69 -6.73 3.74
N LEU A 89 8.72 -7.62 3.49
CA LEU A 89 8.88 -8.75 2.57
C LEU A 89 9.23 -8.28 1.16
N THR A 90 8.55 -7.25 0.63
CA THR A 90 8.87 -6.71 -0.70
C THR A 90 10.26 -6.05 -0.75
N CYS A 91 10.69 -5.37 0.31
CA CYS A 91 12.04 -4.82 0.40
C CYS A 91 13.11 -5.92 0.45
N SER A 92 12.92 -6.94 1.28
CA SER A 92 13.82 -8.10 1.35
C SER A 92 13.90 -8.82 0.02
N PHE A 93 12.78 -9.02 -0.66
CA PHE A 93 12.75 -9.60 -2.00
C PHE A 93 13.46 -8.71 -3.03
N GLY A 94 13.24 -7.40 -3.02
CA GLY A 94 13.94 -6.46 -3.90
C GLY A 94 15.45 -6.45 -3.68
N LEU A 95 15.91 -6.59 -2.42
CA LEU A 95 17.33 -6.73 -2.11
C LEU A 95 17.87 -8.07 -2.60
N PHE A 96 17.12 -9.16 -2.40
CA PHE A 96 17.50 -10.48 -2.89
C PHE A 96 17.68 -10.46 -4.42
N LEU A 97 16.72 -9.92 -5.16
CA LEU A 97 16.80 -9.74 -6.61
C LEU A 97 17.99 -8.88 -7.04
N ARG A 98 18.41 -7.91 -6.23
CA ARG A 98 19.53 -7.01 -6.57
C ARG A 98 20.90 -7.68 -6.37
N TYR A 99 21.01 -8.54 -5.37
CA TYR A 99 22.31 -9.10 -4.95
C TYR A 99 22.59 -10.49 -5.51
N TYR A 100 21.55 -11.29 -5.77
CA TYR A 100 21.69 -12.69 -6.16
C TYR A 100 21.32 -12.98 -7.63
N ILE A 101 20.68 -12.03 -8.32
CA ILE A 101 20.33 -12.11 -9.75
C ILE A 101 21.03 -10.94 -10.45
#